data_AF-A0A4Q3H5M8-F1
#
_entry.id   AF-A0A4Q3H5M8-F1
#
_cell.length_a   1.000
_cell.length_b   1.000
_cell.length_c   1.000
_cell.angle_alpha   90.00
_cell.angle_beta   90.00
_cell.angle_gamma   90.00
#
_symmetry.space_group_name_H-M   'P 1'
#
loop_
_entity.id
_entity.type
_entity.pdbx_description
1 polymer ?
#
loop_
_entity_poly.entity_id
_entity_poly.type
_entity_poly.pdbx_seq_one_letter_code
_entity_poly.pdbx_strand_id
1 'polypeptide(L)'
;MTIVQPTEVAVVDASAARDGASYVDWSAVIAGIVFASAISLLFIAFGTAIGLNFVDFHSRDGAPGILIGIAAASWFLWVQISSLMAGGYLAGRLRRRHFDATEDESDVRDGAHGLIVWAGATVLGAIIAVGGVGAVANMAGSALATATTATSNVAEGAADALDPNAYFTDQLFRAEQPVAGDTEASRAEAARIFAQAALGDGTVPDADRTYLASVVAANTGLTPEESAARVDAVIVAIDGAKQDALEAARIARNT
;
A
#
# COMPACT_ATOMS: atom_id res chain seq x y z
N MET A 1 6.20 52.15 -57.15
CA MET A 1 5.13 51.14 -56.95
C MET A 1 5.76 49.97 -56.22
N THR A 2 5.73 50.00 -54.89
CA THR A 2 6.39 49.02 -54.03
C THR A 2 5.43 47.85 -53.85
N ILE A 3 5.77 46.68 -54.37
CA ILE A 3 4.96 45.46 -54.20
C ILE A 3 5.12 45.01 -52.76
N VAL A 4 4.04 45.08 -51.98
CA VAL A 4 3.96 44.47 -50.65
C VAL A 4 4.08 42.96 -50.84
N GLN A 5 5.16 42.37 -50.35
CA GLN A 5 5.28 40.90 -50.34
C GLN A 5 4.24 40.33 -49.36
N PRO A 6 3.48 39.30 -49.74
CA PRO A 6 2.55 38.67 -48.82
C PRO A 6 3.35 38.04 -47.68
N THR A 7 3.00 38.36 -46.44
CA THR A 7 3.47 37.68 -45.24
C THR A 7 3.18 36.19 -45.36
N GLU A 8 4.23 35.38 -45.46
CA GLU A 8 4.14 33.92 -45.44
C GLU A 8 3.66 33.48 -44.05
N VAL A 9 2.40 33.04 -43.97
CA VAL A 9 1.87 32.43 -42.75
C VAL A 9 2.40 31.00 -42.71
N ALA A 10 3.43 30.77 -41.90
CA ALA A 10 3.91 29.42 -41.63
C ALA A 10 2.80 28.63 -40.91
N VAL A 11 2.08 27.78 -41.66
CA VAL A 11 1.18 26.78 -41.09
C VAL A 11 2.06 25.70 -40.48
N VAL A 12 2.35 25.82 -39.19
CA VAL A 12 3.04 24.77 -38.45
C VAL A 12 2.08 23.59 -38.36
N ASP A 13 2.43 22.49 -39.01
CA ASP A 13 1.61 21.28 -38.99
C ASP A 13 1.66 20.65 -37.60
N ALA A 14 0.70 21.03 -36.75
CA ALA A 14 0.58 20.52 -35.39
C ALA A 14 0.23 19.02 -35.35
N SER A 15 -0.05 18.37 -36.50
CA SER A 15 -0.31 16.93 -36.58
C SER A 15 0.89 16.11 -36.14
N ALA A 16 2.11 16.49 -36.53
CA ALA A 16 3.33 15.73 -36.21
C ALA A 16 3.65 15.70 -34.70
N ALA A 17 3.18 16.68 -33.92
CA ALA A 17 3.30 16.68 -32.46
C ALA A 17 2.18 15.87 -31.76
N ARG A 18 1.07 15.57 -32.46
CA ARG A 18 -0.09 14.84 -31.94
C ARG A 18 0.06 13.33 -32.06
N ASP A 19 0.81 12.85 -33.04
CA ASP A 19 1.00 11.41 -33.30
C ASP A 19 1.81 10.67 -32.21
N GLY A 20 2.41 11.40 -31.25
CA GLY A 20 3.17 10.84 -30.14
C GLY A 20 2.51 10.94 -28.75
N ALA A 21 1.30 11.50 -28.63
CA ALA A 21 0.68 11.73 -27.33
C ALA A 21 -0.04 10.47 -26.82
N SER A 22 0.45 9.88 -25.73
CA SER A 22 -0.21 8.77 -25.01
C SER A 22 -1.65 9.14 -24.64
N TYR A 23 -2.60 8.23 -24.91
CA TYR A 23 -3.99 8.34 -24.48
C TYR A 23 -4.18 8.31 -22.96
N VAL A 24 -3.19 7.76 -22.24
CA VAL A 24 -3.14 7.70 -20.78
C VAL A 24 -2.37 8.90 -20.24
N ASP A 25 -3.04 9.71 -19.42
CA ASP A 25 -2.45 10.81 -18.67
C ASP A 25 -2.03 10.37 -17.27
N TRP A 26 -0.81 9.86 -17.16
CA TRP A 26 -0.26 9.34 -15.90
C TRP A 26 -0.26 10.35 -14.75
N SER A 27 -0.05 11.63 -15.02
CA SER A 27 -0.12 12.68 -13.98
C SER A 27 -1.53 12.81 -13.40
N ALA A 28 -2.56 12.71 -14.24
CA ALA A 28 -3.96 12.75 -13.80
C ALA A 28 -4.31 11.49 -13.01
N VAL A 29 -3.85 10.31 -13.45
CA VAL A 29 -4.01 9.04 -12.73
C VAL A 29 -3.35 9.10 -11.35
N ILE A 30 -2.09 9.52 -11.26
CA ILE A 30 -1.36 9.62 -9.99
C ILE A 30 -2.03 10.62 -9.05
N ALA A 31 -2.46 11.78 -9.57
CA ALA A 31 -3.22 12.75 -8.78
C ALA A 31 -4.53 12.13 -8.25
N GLY A 32 -5.24 11.35 -9.07
CA GLY A 32 -6.44 10.63 -8.68
C GLY A 32 -6.18 9.59 -7.57
N ILE A 33 -5.10 8.81 -7.67
CA ILE A 33 -4.70 7.83 -6.64
C ILE A 33 -4.40 8.54 -5.33
N VAL A 34 -3.57 9.58 -5.35
CA VAL A 34 -3.21 10.37 -4.15
C VAL A 34 -4.46 10.97 -3.51
N PHE A 35 -5.36 11.52 -4.32
CA PHE A 35 -6.62 12.10 -3.84
C PHE A 35 -7.55 11.05 -3.22
N ALA A 36 -7.70 9.88 -3.86
CA ALA A 36 -8.45 8.77 -3.31
C ALA A 36 -7.85 8.29 -1.97
N SER A 37 -6.53 8.13 -1.89
CA SER A 37 -5.85 7.74 -0.65
C SER A 37 -6.06 8.76 0.46
N ALA A 38 -5.97 10.06 0.16
CA ALA A 38 -6.20 11.12 1.14
C ALA A 38 -7.64 11.11 1.69
N ILE A 39 -8.65 10.94 0.83
CA ILE A 39 -10.05 10.85 1.26
C ILE A 39 -10.29 9.58 2.08
N SER A 40 -9.70 8.45 1.68
CA SER A 40 -9.82 7.18 2.40
C SER A 40 -9.24 7.31 3.81
N LEU A 41 -8.04 7.89 3.95
CA LEU A 41 -7.43 8.16 5.26
C LEU A 41 -8.29 9.10 6.11
N LEU A 42 -8.84 10.16 5.52
CA LEU A 42 -9.73 11.10 6.21
C LEU A 42 -10.98 10.39 6.76
N PHE A 43 -11.65 9.58 5.95
CA PHE A 43 -12.85 8.86 6.38
C PHE A 43 -12.55 7.72 7.35
N ILE A 44 -11.42 7.02 7.21
CA ILE A 44 -10.98 6.05 8.21
C ILE A 44 -10.74 6.75 9.55
N ALA A 45 -10.01 7.88 9.56
CA ALA A 45 -9.78 8.68 10.77
C ALA A 45 -11.09 9.25 11.37
N PHE A 46 -12.04 9.64 10.52
CA PHE A 46 -13.37 10.05 10.98
C PHE A 46 -14.12 8.87 11.62
N GLY A 47 -14.07 7.68 11.01
CA GLY A 47 -14.66 6.46 11.55
C GLY A 47 -14.13 6.15 12.95
N THR A 48 -12.81 6.23 13.14
CA THR A 48 -12.20 6.01 14.45
C THR A 48 -12.61 7.08 15.46
N ALA A 49 -12.74 8.35 15.04
CA ALA A 49 -13.18 9.44 15.90
C ALA A 49 -14.62 9.28 16.43
N ILE A 50 -15.52 8.67 15.65
CA ILE A 50 -16.90 8.37 16.07
C ILE A 50 -17.04 7.01 16.79
N GLY A 51 -15.93 6.31 17.02
CA GLY A 51 -15.88 5.06 17.79
C GLY A 51 -15.89 3.77 16.97
N LEU A 52 -15.71 3.82 15.65
CA LEU A 52 -15.44 2.63 14.82
C LEU A 52 -13.94 2.32 14.88
N ASN A 53 -13.51 1.62 15.93
CA ASN A 53 -12.12 1.14 16.04
C ASN A 53 -12.02 -0.32 15.60
N PHE A 54 -11.31 -0.58 14.50
CA PHE A 54 -11.15 -1.93 13.93
C PHE A 54 -10.29 -2.88 14.79
N VAL A 55 -9.49 -2.33 15.71
CA VAL A 55 -8.52 -3.08 16.52
C VAL A 55 -9.05 -3.38 17.93
N ASP A 56 -10.01 -2.59 18.41
CA ASP A 56 -10.59 -2.76 19.75
C ASP A 56 -12.09 -2.41 19.73
N PHE A 57 -12.91 -3.37 19.30
CA PHE A 57 -14.35 -3.28 19.40
C PHE A 57 -14.78 -3.59 20.84
N HIS A 58 -14.73 -2.58 21.71
CA HIS A 58 -15.43 -2.65 22.99
C HIS A 58 -16.93 -2.80 22.73
N SER A 59 -17.40 -4.04 22.81
CA SER A 59 -18.82 -4.34 22.79
C SER A 59 -19.45 -3.62 23.99
N ARG A 60 -20.48 -2.79 23.75
CA ARG A 60 -21.41 -2.48 24.84
C ARG A 60 -21.95 -3.82 25.32
N ASP A 61 -21.96 -4.07 26.62
CA ASP A 61 -22.50 -5.31 27.19
C ASP A 61 -23.84 -5.67 26.53
N GLY A 62 -23.89 -6.82 25.86
CA GLY A 62 -25.10 -7.34 25.20
C GLY A 62 -25.24 -7.10 23.68
N ALA A 63 -24.30 -6.45 23.00
CA ALA A 63 -24.34 -6.30 21.53
C ALA A 63 -23.78 -7.55 20.81
N PRO A 64 -24.45 -8.08 19.76
CA PRO A 64 -23.94 -9.21 19.00
C PRO A 64 -22.76 -8.79 18.10
N GLY A 65 -21.58 -9.39 18.33
CA GLY A 65 -20.34 -9.05 17.61
C GLY A 65 -20.42 -9.13 16.08
N ILE A 66 -21.28 -9.99 15.53
CA ILE A 66 -21.49 -10.09 14.08
C ILE A 66 -22.12 -8.83 13.47
N LEU A 67 -23.04 -8.17 14.17
CA LEU A 67 -23.65 -6.93 13.68
C LEU A 67 -22.63 -5.78 13.69
N ILE A 68 -21.74 -5.78 14.68
CA ILE A 68 -20.63 -4.83 14.77
C ILE A 68 -19.66 -5.05 13.61
N GLY A 69 -19.28 -6.30 13.35
CA GLY A 69 -18.43 -6.64 12.20
C GLY A 69 -19.05 -6.25 10.86
N ILE A 70 -20.36 -6.48 10.67
CA ILE A 70 -21.08 -6.05 9.47
C ILE A 70 -21.08 -4.52 9.34
N ALA A 71 -21.32 -3.78 10.43
CA ALA A 71 -21.29 -2.32 10.42
C ALA A 71 -19.89 -1.78 10.07
N ALA A 72 -18.84 -2.38 10.63
CA ALA A 72 -17.45 -2.03 10.36
C ALA A 72 -17.06 -2.30 8.91
N ALA A 73 -17.39 -3.49 8.39
CA ALA A 73 -17.13 -3.87 7.01
C ALA A 73 -17.93 -2.99 6.03
N SER A 74 -19.18 -2.67 6.36
CA SER A 74 -20.03 -1.78 5.55
C SER A 74 -19.46 -0.36 5.52
N TRP A 75 -19.00 0.16 6.65
CA TRP A 75 -18.33 1.44 6.74
C TRP A 75 -17.07 1.45 5.88
N PHE A 76 -16.18 0.48 6.07
CA PHE A 76 -14.94 0.39 5.30
C PHE A 76 -15.20 0.31 3.80
N LEU A 77 -16.15 -0.55 3.38
CA LEU A 77 -16.56 -0.68 1.99
C LEU A 77 -17.07 0.66 1.43
N TRP A 78 -17.91 1.37 2.19
CA TRP A 78 -18.42 2.68 1.81
C TRP A 78 -17.30 3.72 1.65
N VAL A 79 -16.31 3.72 2.56
CA VAL A 79 -15.13 4.57 2.46
C VAL A 79 -14.35 4.28 1.19
N GLN A 80 -14.06 3.01 0.90
CA GLN A 80 -13.26 2.66 -0.28
C GLN A 80 -13.98 3.03 -1.58
N ILE A 81 -15.28 2.73 -1.69
CA ILE A 81 -16.07 3.09 -2.88
C ILE A 81 -16.09 4.61 -3.07
N SER A 82 -16.39 5.37 -2.01
CA SER A 82 -16.50 6.83 -2.09
C SER A 82 -15.18 7.49 -2.46
N SER A 83 -14.08 6.99 -1.89
CA SER A 83 -12.73 7.51 -2.12
C SER A 83 -12.24 7.22 -3.54
N LEU A 84 -12.44 5.99 -4.03
CA LEU A 84 -12.04 5.60 -5.39
C LEU A 84 -12.88 6.32 -6.45
N MET A 85 -14.18 6.51 -6.19
CA MET A 85 -15.06 7.31 -7.06
C MET A 85 -14.56 8.75 -7.16
N ALA A 86 -14.21 9.37 -6.03
CA ALA A 86 -13.68 10.74 -6.00
C ALA A 86 -12.33 10.87 -6.74
N GLY A 87 -11.40 9.92 -6.55
CA GLY A 87 -10.13 9.89 -7.27
C GLY A 87 -10.29 9.66 -8.77
N GLY A 88 -11.16 8.73 -9.16
CA GLY A 88 -11.44 8.46 -10.58
C GLY A 88 -12.10 9.65 -11.27
N TYR A 89 -13.05 10.32 -10.61
CA TYR A 89 -13.65 11.56 -11.11
C TYR A 89 -12.60 12.67 -11.28
N LEU A 90 -11.70 12.84 -10.31
CA LEU A 90 -10.63 13.82 -10.41
C LEU A 90 -9.67 13.50 -11.57
N ALA A 91 -9.29 12.24 -11.75
CA ALA A 91 -8.43 11.83 -12.85
C ALA A 91 -9.08 12.08 -14.22
N GLY A 92 -10.39 11.80 -14.36
CA GLY A 92 -11.16 12.15 -15.55
C GLY A 92 -11.11 13.66 -15.83
N ARG A 93 -11.27 14.50 -14.80
CA ARG A 93 -11.22 15.98 -14.91
C ARG A 93 -9.84 16.56 -15.23
N LEU A 94 -8.77 15.94 -14.76
CA LEU A 94 -7.39 16.42 -14.93
C LEU A 94 -6.74 15.93 -16.22
N ARG A 95 -7.31 14.92 -16.90
CA ARG A 95 -6.77 14.42 -18.16
C ARG A 95 -6.80 15.50 -19.26
N ARG A 96 -5.87 15.41 -20.20
CA ARG A 96 -5.78 16.30 -21.35
C ARG A 96 -6.96 16.05 -22.29
N ARG A 97 -7.52 17.15 -22.80
CA ARG A 97 -8.60 17.09 -23.81
C ARG A 97 -8.00 16.89 -25.19
N HIS A 98 -8.55 15.93 -25.91
CA HIS A 98 -8.27 15.73 -27.34
C HIS A 98 -9.46 16.31 -28.10
N PHE A 99 -9.24 17.46 -28.74
CA PHE A 99 -10.29 18.30 -29.33
C PHE A 99 -10.92 17.73 -30.62
N ASP A 100 -10.47 16.55 -31.02
CA ASP A 100 -10.94 15.73 -32.14
C ASP A 100 -11.72 14.48 -31.70
N ALA A 101 -11.86 14.22 -30.40
CA ALA A 101 -12.61 13.08 -29.87
C ALA A 101 -14.13 13.34 -29.86
N THR A 102 -14.93 12.29 -30.10
CA THR A 102 -16.38 12.31 -29.87
C THR A 102 -16.70 12.37 -28.36
N GLU A 103 -17.94 12.71 -28.02
CA GLU A 103 -18.42 12.69 -26.63
C GLU A 103 -18.32 11.27 -26.03
N ASP A 104 -18.76 10.26 -26.78
CA ASP A 104 -18.66 8.85 -26.36
C ASP A 104 -17.20 8.41 -26.10
N GLU A 105 -16.26 8.79 -26.96
CA GLU A 105 -14.84 8.49 -26.77
C GLU A 105 -14.28 9.21 -25.53
N SER A 106 -14.77 10.42 -25.27
CA SER A 106 -14.39 11.16 -24.06
C SER A 106 -14.86 10.42 -22.81
N ASP A 107 -16.12 9.98 -22.76
CA ASP A 107 -16.70 9.25 -21.62
C ASP A 107 -16.00 7.90 -21.36
N VAL A 108 -15.68 7.15 -22.42
CA VAL A 108 -14.91 5.90 -22.30
C VAL A 108 -13.52 6.19 -21.70
N ARG A 109 -12.88 7.30 -22.09
CA ARG A 109 -11.58 7.70 -21.54
C ARG A 109 -11.65 8.17 -20.11
N ASP A 110 -12.69 8.91 -19.70
CA ASP A 110 -12.93 9.22 -18.28
C ASP A 110 -13.04 7.93 -17.47
N GLY A 111 -13.85 6.98 -17.95
CA GLY A 111 -14.04 5.67 -17.33
C GLY A 111 -12.73 4.90 -17.22
N ALA A 112 -11.92 4.88 -18.29
CA ALA A 112 -10.63 4.21 -18.31
C ALA A 112 -9.64 4.82 -17.29
N HIS A 113 -9.57 6.15 -17.18
CA HIS A 113 -8.73 6.79 -16.15
C HIS A 113 -9.20 6.45 -14.75
N GLY A 114 -10.52 6.40 -14.51
CA GLY A 114 -11.09 5.93 -13.24
C GLY A 114 -10.73 4.48 -12.92
N LEU A 115 -10.79 3.58 -13.89
CA LEU A 115 -10.39 2.18 -13.74
C LEU A 115 -8.89 2.03 -13.44
N ILE A 116 -8.04 2.84 -14.07
CA ILE A 116 -6.59 2.83 -13.80
C ILE A 116 -6.30 3.38 -12.39
N VAL A 117 -7.02 4.42 -11.94
CA VAL A 117 -6.94 4.91 -10.55
C VAL A 117 -7.33 3.80 -9.57
N TRP A 118 -8.42 3.09 -9.84
CA TRP A 118 -8.83 1.95 -9.02
C TRP A 118 -7.73 0.89 -8.94
N ALA A 119 -7.20 0.45 -10.08
CA ALA A 119 -6.14 -0.55 -10.13
C ALA A 119 -4.88 -0.08 -9.38
N GLY A 120 -4.44 1.15 -9.62
CA GLY A 120 -3.26 1.72 -8.96
C GLY A 120 -3.44 1.86 -7.44
N ALA A 121 -4.63 2.27 -6.98
CA ALA A 121 -4.94 2.36 -5.57
C ALA A 121 -5.01 0.97 -4.90
N THR A 122 -5.54 -0.05 -5.59
CA THR A 122 -5.54 -1.44 -5.10
C THR A 122 -4.13 -1.99 -4.98
N VAL A 123 -3.27 -1.76 -5.99
CA VAL A 123 -1.86 -2.17 -5.94
C VAL A 123 -1.13 -1.46 -4.80
N LEU A 124 -1.32 -0.15 -4.64
CA LEU A 124 -0.74 0.61 -3.53
C LEU A 124 -1.21 0.07 -2.17
N GLY A 125 -2.51 -0.20 -2.03
CA GLY A 125 -3.08 -0.79 -0.83
C GLY A 125 -2.48 -2.16 -0.51
N ALA A 126 -2.30 -3.02 -1.51
CA ALA A 126 -1.65 -4.32 -1.35
C ALA A 126 -0.18 -4.18 -0.91
N ILE A 127 0.57 -3.24 -1.50
CA ILE A 127 1.96 -2.96 -1.11
C ILE A 127 2.03 -2.51 0.35
N ILE A 128 1.12 -1.63 0.79
CA ILE A 128 1.06 -1.18 2.19
C ILE A 128 0.64 -2.32 3.12
N ALA A 129 -0.32 -3.14 2.71
CA ALA A 129 -0.81 -4.26 3.52
C ALA A 129 0.28 -5.32 3.75
N VAL A 130 1.12 -5.57 2.74
CA VAL A 130 2.19 -6.58 2.79
C VAL A 130 3.49 -6.03 3.37
N GLY A 131 3.92 -4.85 2.93
CA GLY A 131 5.23 -4.27 3.26
C GLY A 131 5.20 -3.17 4.33
N GLY A 132 4.01 -2.84 4.84
CA GLY A 132 3.81 -1.69 5.73
C GLY A 132 4.03 -0.35 5.04
N VAL A 133 3.89 0.75 5.82
CA VAL A 133 4.05 2.12 5.31
C VAL A 133 5.48 2.38 4.80
N GLY A 134 6.49 1.66 5.32
CA GLY A 134 7.89 1.79 4.91
C GLY A 134 8.19 1.29 3.48
N ALA A 135 7.41 0.34 2.94
CA ALA A 135 7.59 -0.14 1.57
C ALA A 135 7.33 0.96 0.52
N VAL A 136 6.35 1.82 0.77
CA VAL A 136 6.02 2.95 -0.12
C VAL A 136 7.13 4.01 -0.12
N ALA A 137 7.74 4.27 1.04
CA ALA A 137 8.85 5.21 1.16
C ALA A 137 10.09 4.77 0.35
N ASN A 138 10.37 3.47 0.30
CA ASN A 138 11.48 2.91 -0.48
C ASN A 138 11.23 2.93 -2.00
N MET A 139 9.96 2.88 -2.45
CA MET A 139 9.60 3.03 -3.87
C MET A 139 9.86 4.45 -4.39
N ALA A 140 9.55 5.48 -3.59
CA ALA A 140 9.77 6.88 -3.98
C ALA A 140 11.27 7.20 -4.21
N GLY A 141 12.17 6.53 -3.49
CA GLY A 141 13.62 6.69 -3.63
C GLY A 141 14.26 5.94 -4.81
N SER A 142 13.56 4.97 -5.43
CA SER A 142 14.13 4.03 -6.41
C SER A 142 13.39 3.99 -7.76
N ALA A 143 12.56 4.99 -8.04
CA ALA A 143 11.59 5.00 -9.14
C ALA A 143 12.16 4.91 -10.58
N LEU A 144 13.48 4.86 -10.78
CA LEU A 144 14.09 4.77 -12.13
C LEU A 144 14.52 3.35 -12.54
N ALA A 145 14.60 2.36 -11.64
CA ALA A 145 15.19 1.04 -11.96
C ALA A 145 14.28 -0.19 -11.72
N THR A 146 13.14 -0.05 -11.04
CA THR A 146 12.45 -1.20 -10.41
C THR A 146 11.02 -1.45 -10.91
N ALA A 147 10.66 -0.94 -12.09
CA ALA A 147 9.29 -1.12 -12.61
C ALA A 147 9.05 -2.53 -13.21
N THR A 148 10.10 -3.22 -13.68
CA THR A 148 9.96 -4.48 -14.43
C THR A 148 10.24 -5.74 -13.61
N THR A 149 11.03 -5.64 -12.52
CA THR A 149 11.45 -6.81 -11.70
C THR A 149 10.67 -6.92 -10.39
N ALA A 150 10.03 -5.84 -9.92
CA ALA A 150 9.25 -5.88 -8.68
C ALA A 150 7.91 -6.61 -8.85
N THR A 151 7.29 -6.58 -10.04
CA THR A 151 5.96 -7.17 -10.25
C THR A 151 5.93 -8.68 -10.10
N SER A 152 7.02 -9.40 -10.45
CA SER A 152 7.08 -10.86 -10.30
C SER A 152 7.31 -11.31 -8.86
N ASN A 153 8.26 -10.68 -8.15
CA ASN A 153 8.62 -11.10 -6.79
C ASN A 153 7.63 -10.58 -5.74
N VAL A 154 6.98 -9.43 -6.01
CA VAL A 154 5.88 -8.94 -5.18
C VAL A 154 4.66 -9.84 -5.32
N ALA A 155 4.40 -10.46 -6.48
CA ALA A 155 3.24 -11.34 -6.66
C ALA A 155 3.34 -12.66 -5.87
N GLU A 156 4.52 -13.31 -5.85
CA GLU A 156 4.74 -14.52 -5.04
C GLU A 156 4.82 -14.20 -3.54
N GLY A 157 5.56 -13.16 -3.14
CA GLY A 157 5.64 -12.73 -1.74
C GLY A 157 4.33 -12.16 -1.19
N ALA A 158 3.51 -11.52 -2.01
CA ALA A 158 2.18 -11.05 -1.62
C ALA A 158 1.16 -12.19 -1.53
N ALA A 159 1.28 -13.24 -2.35
CA ALA A 159 0.39 -14.41 -2.25
C ALA A 159 0.59 -15.14 -0.90
N ASP A 160 1.85 -15.35 -0.49
CA ASP A 160 2.19 -15.94 0.82
C ASP A 160 1.87 -15.02 2.01
N ALA A 161 1.98 -13.70 1.84
CA ALA A 161 1.62 -12.72 2.88
C ALA A 161 0.09 -12.49 3.01
N LEU A 162 -0.69 -12.84 1.99
CA LEU A 162 -2.15 -12.78 1.99
C LEU A 162 -2.79 -14.10 2.46
N ASP A 163 -2.04 -15.19 2.62
CA ASP A 163 -2.54 -16.43 3.22
C ASP A 163 -2.66 -16.26 4.75
N PRO A 164 -3.89 -16.22 5.31
CA PRO A 164 -4.10 -16.10 6.75
C PRO A 164 -3.52 -17.29 7.54
N ASN A 165 -3.24 -18.40 6.86
CA ASN A 165 -2.70 -19.61 7.46
C ASN A 165 -1.18 -19.72 7.35
N ALA A 166 -0.48 -18.83 6.64
CA ALA A 166 0.94 -18.96 6.37
C ALA A 166 1.78 -19.07 7.66
N TYR A 167 1.44 -18.30 8.69
CA TYR A 167 2.08 -18.42 10.02
C TYR A 167 1.91 -19.82 10.64
N PHE A 168 0.72 -20.41 10.54
CA PHE A 168 0.45 -21.75 11.09
C PHE A 168 1.10 -22.85 10.24
N THR A 169 1.18 -22.64 8.93
CA THR A 169 1.92 -23.50 8.01
C THR A 169 3.41 -23.48 8.35
N ASP A 170 4.01 -22.30 8.54
CA ASP A 170 5.41 -22.16 8.96
C ASP A 170 5.65 -22.89 10.29
N GLN A 171 4.78 -22.73 11.28
CA GLN A 171 4.87 -23.45 12.56
C GLN A 171 4.86 -24.97 12.39
N LEU A 172 4.13 -25.50 11.39
CA LEU A 172 4.09 -26.94 11.14
C LEU A 172 5.41 -27.47 10.54
N PHE A 173 6.10 -26.65 9.74
CA PHE A 173 7.34 -27.04 9.06
C PHE A 173 8.61 -26.53 9.74
N ARG A 174 8.47 -25.80 10.85
CA ARG A 174 9.57 -25.19 11.60
C ARG A 174 10.51 -26.27 12.14
N ALA A 175 11.77 -26.22 11.72
CA ALA A 175 12.80 -27.11 12.23
C ALA A 175 13.31 -26.64 13.59
N GLU A 176 13.59 -27.58 14.52
CA GLU A 176 14.19 -27.27 15.83
C GLU A 176 15.57 -26.60 15.70
N GLN A 177 16.28 -26.89 14.60
CA GLN A 177 17.52 -26.20 14.23
C GLN A 177 17.42 -25.68 12.78
N PRO A 178 17.24 -24.36 12.59
CA PRO A 178 17.28 -23.76 11.27
C PRO A 178 18.64 -24.01 10.60
N VAL A 179 18.62 -24.55 9.38
CA VAL A 179 19.85 -24.76 8.60
C VAL A 179 20.16 -23.48 7.83
N ALA A 180 21.41 -23.02 7.88
CA ALA A 180 21.87 -21.91 7.07
C ALA A 180 21.74 -22.28 5.57
N GLY A 181 20.99 -21.49 4.79
CA GLY A 181 20.85 -21.78 3.37
C GLY A 181 19.88 -20.87 2.62
N ASP A 182 18.80 -20.44 3.27
CA ASP A 182 17.81 -19.55 2.66
C ASP A 182 17.48 -18.36 3.57
N THR A 183 18.27 -17.30 3.42
CA THR A 183 18.09 -16.04 4.14
C THR A 183 16.83 -15.30 3.70
N GLU A 184 16.35 -15.51 2.48
CA GLU A 184 15.14 -14.86 1.95
C GLU A 184 13.90 -15.49 2.57
N ALA A 185 13.80 -16.82 2.56
CA ALA A 185 12.74 -17.56 3.26
C ALA A 185 12.72 -17.25 4.77
N SER A 186 13.90 -17.20 5.40
CA SER A 186 14.03 -16.83 6.83
C SER A 186 13.50 -15.42 7.12
N ARG A 187 13.73 -14.45 6.22
CA ARG A 187 13.21 -13.08 6.36
C ARG A 187 11.70 -13.02 6.13
N ALA A 188 11.18 -13.79 5.18
CA ALA A 188 9.74 -13.85 4.91
C ALA A 188 8.97 -14.45 6.10
N GLU A 189 9.46 -15.54 6.69
CA GLU A 189 8.87 -16.11 7.90
C GLU A 189 8.94 -15.14 9.09
N ALA A 190 10.09 -14.46 9.29
CA ALA A 190 10.21 -13.45 10.34
C ALA A 190 9.18 -12.31 10.15
N ALA A 191 8.97 -11.85 8.92
CA ALA A 191 7.95 -10.85 8.61
C ALA A 191 6.53 -11.33 8.96
N ARG A 192 6.20 -12.60 8.67
CA ARG A 192 4.91 -13.20 9.04
C ARG A 192 4.73 -13.32 10.56
N ILE A 193 5.78 -13.66 11.31
CA ILE A 193 5.74 -13.68 12.79
C ILE A 193 5.42 -12.28 13.33
N PHE A 194 6.08 -11.24 12.83
CA PHE A 194 5.81 -9.87 13.29
C PHE A 194 4.41 -9.39 12.87
N ALA A 195 3.95 -9.76 11.68
CA ALA A 195 2.58 -9.48 11.24
C ALA A 195 1.55 -10.17 12.15
N GLN A 196 1.76 -11.44 12.50
CA GLN A 196 0.90 -12.17 13.43
C GLN A 196 0.85 -11.52 14.81
N ALA A 197 2.00 -11.09 15.34
CA ALA A 197 2.07 -10.36 16.60
C ALA A 197 1.29 -9.03 16.52
N ALA A 198 1.40 -8.31 15.41
CA ALA A 198 0.69 -7.05 15.19
C ALA A 198 -0.84 -7.20 15.10
N LEU A 199 -1.33 -8.37 14.65
CA LEU A 199 -2.76 -8.72 14.67
C LEU A 199 -3.29 -9.05 16.07
N GLY A 200 -2.40 -9.42 17.00
CA GLY A 200 -2.70 -9.68 18.40
C GLY A 200 -2.54 -8.45 19.29
N ASP A 201 -1.96 -8.64 20.47
CA ASP A 201 -1.65 -7.56 21.43
C ASP A 201 -0.34 -6.81 21.09
N GLY A 202 0.30 -7.15 19.97
CA GLY A 202 1.60 -6.62 19.58
C GLY A 202 2.79 -7.36 20.21
N THR A 203 2.55 -8.37 21.05
CA THR A 203 3.63 -9.13 21.68
C THR A 203 4.04 -10.32 20.81
N VAL A 204 5.35 -10.49 20.64
CA VAL A 204 5.90 -11.68 19.99
C VAL A 204 5.98 -12.81 21.02
N PRO A 205 5.31 -13.96 20.80
CA PRO A 205 5.34 -15.10 21.71
C PRO A 205 6.76 -15.59 22.01
N ASP A 206 7.03 -16.06 23.23
CA ASP A 206 8.36 -16.53 23.64
C ASP A 206 8.94 -17.64 22.73
N ALA A 207 8.05 -18.52 22.22
CA ALA A 207 8.42 -19.55 21.27
C ALA A 207 8.94 -18.96 19.95
N ASP A 208 8.29 -17.91 19.44
CA ASP A 208 8.68 -17.21 18.23
C ASP A 208 9.96 -16.39 18.44
N ARG A 209 10.15 -15.78 19.62
CA ARG A 209 11.41 -15.10 19.98
C ARG A 209 12.59 -16.07 19.97
N THR A 210 12.40 -17.24 20.59
CA THR A 210 13.41 -18.31 20.65
C THR A 210 13.76 -18.81 19.25
N TYR A 211 12.76 -18.99 18.41
CA TYR A 211 12.95 -19.39 17.01
C TYR A 211 13.69 -18.32 16.20
N LEU A 212 13.29 -17.05 16.29
CA LEU A 212 13.99 -15.95 15.61
C LEU A 212 15.47 -15.89 16.04
N ALA A 213 15.76 -16.16 17.31
CA ALA A 213 17.14 -16.20 17.80
C ALA A 213 17.93 -17.36 17.18
N SER A 214 17.34 -18.55 17.01
CA SER A 214 18.00 -19.68 16.36
C SER A 214 18.21 -19.44 14.86
N VAL A 215 17.24 -18.80 14.18
CA VAL A 215 17.36 -18.38 12.77
C VAL A 215 18.47 -17.34 12.59
N VAL A 216 18.55 -16.35 13.47
CA VAL A 216 19.62 -15.34 13.45
C VAL A 216 20.98 -15.99 13.69
N ALA A 217 21.11 -16.87 14.68
CA ALA A 217 22.35 -17.59 14.95
C ALA A 217 22.81 -18.39 13.72
N ALA A 218 21.90 -19.14 13.09
CA ALA A 218 22.18 -19.94 11.90
C ALA A 218 22.63 -19.10 10.71
N ASN A 219 22.00 -17.94 10.46
CA ASN A 219 22.29 -17.11 9.29
C ASN A 219 23.44 -16.11 9.47
N THR A 220 23.79 -15.76 10.71
CA THR A 220 24.79 -14.70 10.99
C THR A 220 26.07 -15.21 11.65
N GLY A 221 26.08 -16.45 12.16
CA GLY A 221 27.19 -17.01 12.91
C GLY A 221 27.38 -16.40 14.30
N LEU A 222 26.41 -15.59 14.78
CA LEU A 222 26.40 -15.06 16.14
C LEU A 222 26.21 -16.18 17.17
N THR A 223 26.66 -15.92 18.40
CA THR A 223 26.37 -16.82 19.53
C THR A 223 24.85 -16.82 19.83
N PRO A 224 24.33 -17.86 20.50
CA PRO A 224 22.91 -17.89 20.90
C PRO A 224 22.49 -16.67 21.73
N GLU A 225 23.37 -16.20 22.61
CA GLU A 225 23.10 -15.03 23.47
C GLU A 225 23.07 -13.72 22.67
N GLU A 226 24.03 -13.49 21.78
CA GLU A 226 24.05 -12.32 20.89
C GLU A 226 22.86 -12.32 19.92
N SER A 227 22.44 -13.50 19.47
CA SER A 227 21.29 -13.65 18.58
C SER A 227 19.98 -13.31 19.28
N ALA A 228 19.79 -13.79 20.52
CA ALA A 228 18.65 -13.42 21.36
C ALA A 228 18.62 -11.91 21.64
N ALA A 229 19.76 -11.34 22.03
CA ALA A 229 19.88 -9.90 22.27
C ALA A 229 19.55 -9.06 21.01
N ARG A 230 19.93 -9.54 19.82
CA ARG A 230 19.59 -8.89 18.55
C ARG A 230 18.09 -8.94 18.26
N VAL A 231 17.43 -10.07 18.50
CA VAL A 231 15.98 -10.20 18.34
C VAL A 231 15.23 -9.27 19.29
N ASP A 232 15.64 -9.21 20.56
CA ASP A 232 15.01 -8.31 21.54
C ASP A 232 15.21 -6.83 21.17
N ALA A 233 16.39 -6.45 20.70
CA ALA A 233 16.65 -5.09 20.24
C ALA A 233 15.75 -4.70 19.05
N VAL A 234 15.51 -5.62 18.12
CA VAL A 234 14.60 -5.40 16.98
C VAL A 234 13.16 -5.27 17.44
N ILE A 235 12.70 -6.12 18.37
CA ILE A 235 11.35 -6.04 18.94
C ILE A 235 11.12 -4.68 19.61
N VAL A 236 12.08 -4.23 20.43
CA VAL A 236 12.02 -2.91 21.07
C VAL A 236 11.98 -1.77 20.03
N ALA A 237 12.75 -1.89 18.95
CA ALA A 237 12.74 -0.88 17.88
C ALA A 237 11.40 -0.84 17.13
N ILE A 238 10.76 -1.99 16.90
CA ILE A 238 9.43 -2.08 16.30
C ILE A 238 8.39 -1.42 17.22
N ASP A 239 8.44 -1.70 18.52
CA ASP A 239 7.54 -1.10 19.50
C ASP A 239 7.69 0.43 19.56
N GLY A 240 8.94 0.92 19.54
CA GLY A 240 9.22 2.35 19.45
C GLY A 240 8.63 3.00 18.20
N ALA A 241 8.86 2.40 17.03
CA ALA A 241 8.30 2.90 15.77
C ALA A 241 6.76 2.91 15.76
N LYS A 242 6.12 1.92 16.39
CA LYS A 242 4.66 1.88 16.59
C LYS A 242 4.19 3.04 17.46
N GLN A 243 4.87 3.32 18.57
CA GLN A 243 4.51 4.43 19.46
C GLN A 243 4.67 5.79 18.77
N ASP A 244 5.75 6.00 18.02
CA ASP A 244 5.99 7.22 17.26
C ASP A 244 4.89 7.46 16.21
N ALA A 245 4.46 6.40 15.51
CA ALA A 245 3.37 6.48 14.55
C ALA A 245 2.03 6.84 15.21
N LEU A 246 1.74 6.27 16.39
CA LEU A 246 0.55 6.60 17.17
C LEU A 246 0.58 8.04 17.69
N GLU A 247 1.75 8.53 18.11
CA GLU A 247 1.92 9.92 18.52
C GLU A 247 1.75 10.89 17.34
N ALA A 248 2.35 10.60 16.19
CA ALA A 248 2.16 11.41 14.98
C ALA A 248 0.69 11.49 14.58
N ALA A 249 -0.04 10.37 14.65
CA ALA A 249 -1.48 10.34 14.42
C ALA A 249 -2.26 11.15 15.47
N ARG A 250 -1.87 11.08 16.75
CA ARG A 250 -2.47 11.88 17.83
C ARG A 250 -2.26 13.38 17.63
N ILE A 251 -1.06 13.79 17.21
CA ILE A 251 -0.73 15.19 16.92
C ILE A 251 -1.58 15.68 15.76
N ALA A 252 -1.64 14.94 14.65
CA ALA A 252 -2.45 15.28 13.48
C ALA A 252 -3.96 15.36 13.80
N ARG A 253 -4.45 14.59 14.78
CA ARG A 253 -5.85 14.67 15.25
C ARG A 253 -6.15 15.95 16.04
N ASN A 254 -5.16 16.50 16.73
CA ASN A 254 -5.34 17.62 17.66
C ASN A 254 -4.98 18.99 17.04
N THR A 255 -4.54 19.01 15.79
CA THR A 255 -4.31 20.21 14.95
C THR A 255 -5.50 20.45 14.03
#